data_AF-A0A1W6JYD7-F1
#
_entry.id   AF-A0A1W6JYD7-F1
#
_cell.length_a   1.000
_cell.length_b   1.000
_cell.length_c   1.000
_cell.angle_alpha   90.00
_cell.angle_beta   90.00
_cell.angle_gamma   90.00
#
_symmetry.space_group_name_H-M   'P 1'
#
loop_
_entity.id
_entity.type
_entity.pdbx_description
1 polymer ?
#
loop_
_entity_poly.entity_id
_entity_poly.type
_entity_poly.pdbx_seq_one_letter_code
_entity_poly.pdbx_strand_id
1 'polypeptide(L)'
;MISEKILICIPAGNLSLTSFWAPMITWMLKDRDKIEFVSYYGNRVDINRSRCIEYQKQTKLDMIMFDSDVLPQLSLSEILKYLNEDIEKYSADVVIAPLFSPIGYIGDVPPLDKDVYPVNVSSLGFVFIPLKTTERLTPVSQYPLVNRIKIPLYFRYTEYTSEDYDFILRVKTQGMKVLGDKRIKVAHIKYVPFVPPEFNQIDIIHNMFEQNGIQAIINGNVAYIPVGINSYILLDGIQVKDQNKLFLSRVQLIRGNDITTIANDREYSIEEIKNMISKYLGIEEK
;
A
#
# COMPACT_ATOMS: atom_id res chain seq x y z
N MET A 1 -3.71 26.40 5.42
CA MET A 1 -2.92 26.44 4.16
C MET A 1 -1.61 25.70 4.26
N ILE A 2 -1.48 24.70 3.39
CA ILE A 2 -0.27 23.94 3.08
C ILE A 2 0.68 24.81 2.25
N SER A 3 1.99 24.63 2.42
CA SER A 3 3.01 25.34 1.64
C SER A 3 2.91 25.10 0.13
N GLU A 4 3.33 26.08 -0.68
CA GLU A 4 3.33 25.97 -2.16
C GLU A 4 4.19 24.81 -2.69
N LYS A 5 5.22 24.44 -1.93
CA LYS A 5 6.01 23.23 -2.11
C LYS A 5 5.71 22.24 -0.99
N ILE A 6 5.70 20.95 -1.31
CA ILE A 6 5.52 19.86 -0.35
C ILE A 6 6.68 18.88 -0.41
N LEU A 7 7.07 18.35 0.74
CA LEU A 7 8.02 17.25 0.83
C LEU A 7 7.31 15.93 0.59
N ILE A 8 7.72 15.18 -0.43
CA ILE A 8 7.38 13.77 -0.60
C ILE A 8 8.54 12.94 -0.03
N CYS A 9 8.29 12.23 1.07
CA CYS A 9 9.29 11.33 1.67
C CYS A 9 8.91 9.86 1.53
N ILE A 10 9.84 9.02 1.08
CA ILE A 10 9.63 7.57 0.98
C ILE A 10 10.60 6.83 1.91
N PRO A 11 10.16 6.37 3.10
CA PRO A 11 10.94 5.49 3.96
C PRO A 11 10.83 4.04 3.47
N ALA A 12 11.84 3.59 2.73
CA ALA A 12 11.87 2.25 2.15
C ALA A 12 12.67 1.26 3.01
N GLY A 13 12.29 -0.01 2.94
CA GLY A 13 13.15 -1.12 3.37
C GLY A 13 14.39 -1.26 2.49
N ASN A 14 15.22 -2.28 2.73
CA ASN A 14 16.39 -2.57 1.89
C ASN A 14 16.06 -2.95 0.43
N LEU A 15 14.79 -3.21 0.13
CA LEU A 15 14.31 -3.56 -1.20
C LEU A 15 13.17 -2.61 -1.57
N SER A 16 13.24 -2.02 -2.76
CA SER A 16 12.17 -1.24 -3.34
C SER A 16 12.16 -1.49 -4.86
N LEU A 17 10.97 -1.76 -5.40
CA LEU A 17 10.81 -2.26 -6.77
C LEU A 17 10.70 -1.12 -7.78
N THR A 18 11.29 -1.29 -8.96
CA THR A 18 11.15 -0.36 -10.08
C THR A 18 9.70 -0.16 -10.52
N SER A 19 8.86 -1.19 -10.37
CA SER A 19 7.41 -1.13 -10.67
C SER A 19 6.65 -0.14 -9.79
N PHE A 20 7.17 0.20 -8.60
CA PHE A 20 6.68 1.29 -7.78
C PHE A 20 7.28 2.63 -8.20
N TRP A 21 8.60 2.68 -8.39
CA TRP A 21 9.31 3.93 -8.65
C TRP A 21 8.90 4.61 -9.95
N ALA A 22 8.74 3.85 -11.04
CA ALA A 22 8.37 4.43 -12.33
C ALA A 22 7.05 5.23 -12.28
N PRO A 23 5.91 4.65 -11.85
CA PRO A 23 4.66 5.39 -11.76
C PRO A 23 4.69 6.49 -10.69
N MET A 24 5.38 6.30 -9.57
CA MET A 24 5.53 7.34 -8.54
C MET A 24 6.30 8.56 -9.08
N ILE A 25 7.41 8.34 -9.79
CA ILE A 25 8.18 9.41 -10.44
C ILE A 25 7.32 10.11 -11.50
N THR A 26 6.63 9.35 -12.36
CA THR A 26 5.71 9.94 -13.35
C THR A 26 4.63 10.80 -12.68
N TRP A 27 4.09 10.36 -11.55
CA TRP A 27 3.13 11.12 -10.78
C TRP A 27 3.73 12.42 -10.24
N MET A 28 4.93 12.37 -9.64
CA MET A 28 5.63 13.55 -9.13
C MET A 28 6.01 14.55 -10.24
N LEU A 29 6.43 14.05 -11.41
CA LEU A 29 6.87 14.90 -12.52
C LEU A 29 5.77 15.84 -13.05
N LYS A 30 4.48 15.50 -12.88
CA LYS A 30 3.36 16.37 -13.29
C LYS A 30 3.30 17.68 -12.51
N ASP A 31 3.79 17.67 -11.28
CA ASP A 31 3.78 18.81 -10.35
C ASP A 31 5.20 19.08 -9.82
N ARG A 32 6.25 18.81 -10.63
CA ARG A 32 7.65 18.79 -10.20
C ARG A 32 8.08 20.06 -9.43
N ASP A 33 7.58 21.23 -9.84
CA ASP A 33 7.99 22.52 -9.27
C ASP A 33 7.40 22.73 -7.86
N LYS A 34 6.41 21.91 -7.47
CA LYS A 34 5.78 21.89 -6.14
C LYS A 34 6.35 20.79 -5.24
N ILE A 35 7.29 19.97 -5.71
CA ILE A 35 7.74 18.78 -4.97
C ILE A 35 9.20 18.91 -4.60
N GLU A 36 9.47 18.81 -3.30
CA GLU A 36 10.77 18.37 -2.79
C GLU A 36 10.69 16.86 -2.55
N PHE A 37 11.67 16.08 -3.01
CA PHE A 37 11.61 14.63 -2.91
C PHE A 37 12.84 14.06 -2.20
N VAL A 38 12.61 13.17 -1.23
CA VAL A 38 13.67 12.41 -0.57
C VAL A 38 13.23 10.97 -0.30
N SER A 39 14.19 10.05 -0.32
CA SER A 39 13.98 8.66 0.05
C SER A 39 15.06 8.20 1.02
N TYR A 40 14.67 7.44 2.04
CA TYR A 40 15.60 6.82 2.99
C TYR A 40 15.47 5.31 2.92
N TYR A 41 16.60 4.62 2.80
CA TYR A 41 16.67 3.17 2.68
C TYR A 41 17.43 2.57 3.86
N GLY A 42 16.95 1.42 4.32
CA GLY A 42 17.60 0.65 5.37
C GLY A 42 16.72 -0.49 5.90
N ASN A 43 17.30 -1.34 6.74
CA ASN A 43 16.63 -2.49 7.35
C ASN A 43 15.53 -2.14 8.37
N ARG A 44 15.36 -0.86 8.70
CA ARG A 44 14.54 -0.39 9.83
C ARG A 44 13.69 0.78 9.38
N VAL A 45 12.41 0.50 9.11
CA VAL A 45 11.44 1.48 8.61
C VAL A 45 11.20 2.60 9.62
N ASP A 46 11.16 2.27 10.91
CA ASP A 46 11.03 3.24 12.00
C ASP A 46 12.16 4.30 12.02
N ILE A 47 13.40 3.91 11.70
CA ILE A 47 14.51 4.85 11.53
C ILE A 47 14.29 5.72 10.29
N ASN A 48 13.92 5.11 9.16
CA ASN A 48 13.74 5.84 7.90
C ASN A 48 12.58 6.85 7.97
N ARG A 49 11.46 6.49 8.58
CA ARG A 49 10.35 7.41 8.90
C ARG A 49 10.82 8.55 9.81
N SER A 50 11.66 8.24 10.82
CA SER A 50 12.21 9.26 11.72
C SER A 50 13.17 10.22 11.00
N ARG A 51 13.94 9.75 10.01
CA ARG A 51 14.77 10.60 9.15
C ARG A 51 13.95 11.50 8.25
N CYS A 52 12.79 11.04 7.75
CA CYS A 52 11.84 11.90 7.05
C CYS A 52 11.39 13.07 7.93
N ILE A 53 11.04 12.82 9.19
CA ILE A 53 10.66 13.86 10.16
C ILE A 53 11.79 14.87 10.38
N GLU A 54 13.02 14.40 10.59
CA GLU A 54 14.17 15.29 10.77
C GLU A 54 14.43 16.14 9.51
N TYR A 55 14.33 15.53 8.32
CA TYR A 55 14.51 16.24 7.07
C TYR A 55 13.41 17.27 6.83
N GLN A 56 12.17 16.94 7.17
CA GLN A 56 11.05 17.88 7.16
C GLN A 56 11.33 19.10 8.04
N LYS A 57 11.85 18.90 9.27
CA LYS A 57 12.23 20.00 10.17
C LYS A 57 13.34 20.88 9.58
N GLN A 58 14.26 20.29 8.80
CA GLN A 58 15.35 21.01 8.13
C GLN A 58 14.86 21.83 6.94
N THR A 59 13.99 21.25 6.10
CA THR A 59 13.47 21.92 4.89
C THR A 59 12.32 22.87 5.18
N LYS A 60 11.68 22.76 6.36
CA LYS A 60 10.52 23.56 6.78
C LYS A 60 9.35 23.46 5.80
N LEU A 61 9.13 22.28 5.26
CA LEU A 61 8.00 21.98 4.37
C LEU A 61 6.97 21.11 5.09
N ASP A 62 5.71 21.19 4.69
CA ASP A 62 4.75 20.13 5.00
C ASP A 62 5.15 18.83 4.28
N MET A 63 4.76 17.67 4.81
CA MET A 63 5.23 16.39 4.27
C MET A 63 4.08 15.43 3.99
N ILE A 64 4.10 14.81 2.82
CA ILE A 64 3.43 13.52 2.57
C ILE A 64 4.50 12.43 2.60
N MET A 65 4.25 11.41 3.40
CA MET A 65 5.08 10.22 3.48
C MET A 65 4.33 9.04 2.85
N PHE A 66 5.01 8.30 1.97
CA PHE A 66 4.48 7.09 1.34
C PHE A 66 5.34 5.89 1.68
N ASP A 67 4.72 4.74 1.99
CA ASP A 67 5.44 3.47 1.98
C ASP A 67 5.91 3.18 0.54
N SER A 68 7.02 2.44 0.40
CA SER A 68 7.64 2.13 -0.88
C SER A 68 6.85 1.15 -1.77
N ASP A 69 5.63 0.83 -1.38
CA ASP A 69 4.68 -0.02 -2.07
C ASP A 69 3.28 0.64 -2.17
N VAL A 70 3.16 1.95 -1.93
CA VAL A 70 1.88 2.69 -1.95
C VAL A 70 1.83 3.75 -3.04
N LEU A 71 0.94 3.60 -4.01
CA LEU A 71 0.79 4.56 -5.12
C LEU A 71 -0.45 5.44 -4.98
N PRO A 72 -0.34 6.77 -5.11
CA PRO A 72 -1.49 7.66 -5.17
C PRO A 72 -2.30 7.41 -6.45
N GLN A 73 -3.64 7.47 -6.34
CA GLN A 73 -4.57 7.30 -7.45
C GLN A 73 -5.18 8.64 -7.92
N LEU A 74 -4.89 9.72 -7.21
CA LEU A 74 -5.33 11.09 -7.53
C LEU A 74 -4.12 11.96 -7.87
N SER A 75 -4.34 13.07 -8.57
CA SER A 75 -3.25 14.05 -8.78
C SER A 75 -2.80 14.68 -7.46
N LEU A 76 -1.55 15.14 -7.39
CA LEU A 76 -1.05 15.85 -6.19
C LEU A 76 -1.94 17.05 -5.86
N SER A 77 -2.34 17.83 -6.88
CA SER A 77 -3.19 19.00 -6.70
C SER A 77 -4.55 18.66 -6.05
N GLU A 78 -5.18 17.53 -6.41
CA GLU A 78 -6.41 17.07 -5.75
C GLU A 78 -6.16 16.61 -4.31
N ILE A 79 -5.07 15.88 -4.05
CA ILE A 79 -4.70 15.46 -2.70
C ILE A 79 -4.48 16.68 -1.80
N LEU A 80 -3.72 17.67 -2.27
CA LEU A 80 -3.47 18.92 -1.53
C LEU A 80 -4.76 19.69 -1.24
N LYS A 81 -5.75 19.65 -2.14
CA LYS A 81 -7.06 20.26 -1.88
C LYS A 81 -7.74 19.60 -0.68
N TYR A 82 -7.84 18.27 -0.64
CA TYR A 82 -8.46 17.56 0.49
C TYR A 82 -7.69 17.77 1.79
N LEU A 83 -6.35 17.71 1.75
CA LEU A 83 -5.53 17.96 2.92
C LEU A 83 -5.72 19.38 3.47
N ASN A 84 -5.84 20.40 2.60
CA ASN A 84 -6.15 21.76 3.04
C ASN A 84 -7.52 21.84 3.72
N GLU A 85 -8.54 21.23 3.12
CA GLU A 85 -9.88 21.16 3.72
C GLU A 85 -9.83 20.48 5.10
N ASP A 86 -9.04 19.42 5.26
CA ASP A 86 -8.96 18.68 6.52
C ASP A 86 -8.28 19.46 7.64
N ILE A 87 -7.22 20.18 7.30
CA ILE A 87 -6.53 21.08 8.24
C ILE A 87 -7.46 22.24 8.63
N GLU A 88 -8.14 22.86 7.67
CA GLU A 88 -8.90 24.09 7.91
C GLU A 88 -10.25 23.82 8.58
N LYS A 89 -10.99 22.80 8.12
CA LYS A 89 -12.33 22.49 8.60
C LYS A 89 -12.32 21.61 9.85
N TYR A 90 -11.44 20.61 9.90
CA TYR A 90 -11.44 19.61 10.98
C TYR A 90 -10.29 19.81 11.98
N SER A 91 -9.39 20.76 11.70
CA SER A 91 -8.19 21.01 12.50
C SER A 91 -7.32 19.76 12.65
N ALA A 92 -7.17 19.00 11.55
CA ALA A 92 -6.31 17.82 11.54
C ALA A 92 -4.85 18.19 11.87
N ASP A 93 -4.23 17.41 12.76
CA ASP A 93 -2.78 17.46 13.00
C ASP A 93 -2.06 16.41 12.14
N VAL A 94 -2.71 15.28 11.84
CA VAL A 94 -2.20 14.22 10.95
C VAL A 94 -3.35 13.72 10.11
N VAL A 95 -3.12 13.52 8.81
CA VAL A 95 -4.11 12.92 7.89
C VAL A 95 -3.54 11.63 7.31
N ILE A 96 -4.32 10.56 7.34
CA ILE A 96 -3.94 9.23 6.84
C ILE A 96 -4.93 8.84 5.74
N ALA A 97 -4.45 8.25 4.65
CA ALA A 97 -5.36 7.65 3.67
C ALA A 97 -5.55 6.18 4.03
N PRO A 98 -6.80 5.66 4.05
CA PRO A 98 -7.03 4.27 4.34
C PRO A 98 -6.37 3.38 3.28
N LEU A 99 -5.61 2.39 3.75
CA LEU A 99 -4.95 1.42 2.90
C LEU A 99 -5.81 0.18 2.76
N PHE A 100 -6.14 -0.14 1.52
CA PHE A 100 -6.78 -1.38 1.16
C PHE A 100 -5.75 -2.33 0.55
N SER A 101 -5.71 -3.54 1.10
CA SER A 101 -4.94 -4.64 0.55
C SER A 101 -5.87 -5.82 0.25
N PRO A 102 -5.42 -6.84 -0.50
CA PRO A 102 -6.23 -8.03 -0.75
C PRO A 102 -6.75 -8.74 0.53
N ILE A 103 -6.07 -8.56 1.67
CA ILE A 103 -6.50 -9.08 2.98
C ILE A 103 -7.42 -8.11 3.75
N GLY A 104 -7.88 -7.04 3.11
CA GLY A 104 -8.75 -6.01 3.70
C GLY A 104 -8.02 -4.74 4.13
N TYR A 105 -8.68 -3.97 4.98
CA TYR A 105 -8.16 -2.71 5.54
C TYR A 105 -7.02 -2.97 6.51
N ILE A 106 -5.93 -2.23 6.35
CA ILE A 106 -4.79 -2.28 7.26
C ILE A 106 -4.96 -1.19 8.32
N GLY A 107 -5.90 -1.39 9.25
CA GLY A 107 -6.27 -0.41 10.28
C GLY A 107 -7.75 -0.39 10.60
N ASP A 108 -8.21 0.75 11.13
CA ASP A 108 -9.63 1.03 11.35
C ASP A 108 -10.39 1.03 10.03
N VAL A 109 -11.50 0.29 9.99
CA VAL A 109 -12.40 0.25 8.83
C VAL A 109 -13.03 1.64 8.64
N PRO A 110 -12.90 2.26 7.45
CA PRO A 110 -13.52 3.55 7.18
C PRO A 110 -15.05 3.47 7.34
N PRO A 111 -15.68 4.45 8.03
CA PRO A 111 -17.13 4.51 8.13
C PRO A 111 -17.77 4.78 6.76
N LEU A 112 -18.92 4.15 6.51
CA LEU A 112 -19.63 4.28 5.23
C LEU A 112 -20.18 5.70 5.00
N ASP A 113 -20.63 6.37 6.06
CA ASP A 113 -21.38 7.62 6.05
C ASP A 113 -20.51 8.89 6.10
N LYS A 114 -19.19 8.76 6.31
CA LYS A 114 -18.28 9.90 6.47
C LYS A 114 -17.07 9.79 5.59
N ASP A 115 -16.65 10.91 4.99
CA ASP A 115 -15.41 10.99 4.22
C ASP A 115 -14.18 11.08 5.12
N VAL A 116 -14.30 11.87 6.19
CA VAL A 116 -13.24 12.13 7.15
C VAL A 116 -13.67 11.61 8.53
N TYR A 117 -12.77 10.87 9.19
CA TYR A 117 -13.09 10.17 10.42
C TYR A 117 -11.89 10.09 11.37
N PRO A 118 -12.11 10.00 12.69
CA PRO A 118 -11.00 9.81 13.63
C PRO A 118 -10.38 8.43 13.48
N VAL A 119 -9.05 8.36 13.50
CA VAL A 119 -8.29 7.10 13.42
C VAL A 119 -7.66 6.79 14.76
N ASN A 120 -7.80 5.56 15.22
CA ASN A 120 -7.11 4.97 16.37
C ASN A 120 -5.95 4.09 15.93
N VAL A 121 -6.13 3.36 14.84
CA VAL A 121 -5.16 2.39 14.32
C VAL A 121 -5.15 2.44 12.79
N SER A 122 -3.97 2.55 12.19
CA SER A 122 -3.79 2.47 10.72
C SER A 122 -2.34 2.18 10.39
N SER A 123 -2.09 1.52 9.27
CA SER A 123 -0.76 1.62 8.65
C SER A 123 -0.55 3.02 8.11
N LEU A 124 0.69 3.49 8.17
CA LEU A 124 1.07 4.84 7.74
C LEU A 124 1.64 4.84 6.32
N GLY A 125 1.09 4.01 5.43
CA GLY A 125 1.57 3.91 4.06
C GLY A 125 1.20 5.09 3.17
N PHE A 126 0.21 5.88 3.58
CA PHE A 126 0.10 7.29 3.22
C PHE A 126 -0.14 8.06 4.51
N VAL A 127 0.72 9.02 4.81
CA VAL A 127 0.48 9.94 5.92
C VAL A 127 0.94 11.35 5.56
N PHE A 128 0.07 12.31 5.78
CA PHE A 128 0.39 13.72 5.72
C PHE A 128 0.61 14.27 7.13
N ILE A 129 1.75 14.92 7.32
CA ILE A 129 2.15 15.53 8.59
C ILE A 129 2.56 16.99 8.30
N PRO A 130 1.76 17.98 8.71
CA PRO A 130 2.14 19.40 8.65
C PRO A 130 3.42 19.68 9.45
N LEU A 131 4.21 20.65 9.01
CA LEU A 131 5.40 21.09 9.74
C LEU A 131 5.08 21.47 11.19
N LYS A 132 3.99 22.22 11.40
CA LYS A 132 3.51 22.61 12.74
C LYS A 132 3.27 21.43 13.68
N THR A 133 2.87 20.27 13.13
CA THR A 133 2.66 19.04 13.89
C THR A 133 4.01 18.43 14.24
N THR A 134 4.88 18.32 13.24
CA THR A 134 6.24 17.78 13.37
C THR A 134 7.09 18.55 14.39
N GLU A 135 6.96 19.88 14.46
CA GLU A 135 7.63 20.74 15.45
C GLU A 135 7.22 20.44 16.90
N ARG A 136 6.00 19.92 17.10
CA ARG A 136 5.48 19.52 18.42
C ARG A 136 5.84 18.08 18.80
N LEU A 137 6.28 17.26 17.83
CA LEU A 137 6.64 15.87 18.10
C LEU A 137 7.89 15.78 18.96
N THR A 138 7.79 14.97 20.02
CA THR A 138 8.91 14.59 20.89
C THR A 138 9.51 13.26 20.44
N PRO A 139 10.84 13.16 20.27
CA PRO A 139 11.50 11.87 20.06
C PRO A 139 11.21 10.90 21.22
N VAL A 140 11.03 9.62 20.90
CA VAL A 140 10.81 8.54 21.88
C VAL A 140 12.06 7.78 22.25
N SER A 141 13.07 7.82 21.39
CA SER A 141 14.33 7.12 21.58
C SER A 141 15.39 7.77 20.70
N GLN A 142 16.60 7.23 20.76
CA GLN A 142 17.74 7.62 19.94
C GLN A 142 18.33 6.36 19.31
N TYR A 143 18.50 6.35 18.00
CA TYR A 143 19.15 5.25 17.30
C TYR A 143 20.63 5.58 17.07
N PRO A 144 21.57 4.77 17.58
CA PRO A 144 22.98 4.95 17.29
C PRO A 144 23.30 4.44 15.88
N LEU A 145 23.72 5.34 14.99
CA LEU A 145 24.36 4.93 13.74
C LEU A 145 25.86 4.70 13.94
N VAL A 146 26.46 4.00 12.96
CA VAL A 146 27.92 3.90 12.81
C VAL A 146 28.50 5.32 12.82
N ASN A 147 29.60 5.53 13.55
CA ASN A 147 30.27 6.83 13.79
C ASN A 147 29.63 7.76 14.85
N ARG A 148 28.88 7.21 15.83
CA ARG A 148 28.33 7.96 16.99
C ARG A 148 27.29 9.04 16.65
N ILE A 149 26.82 9.11 15.40
CA ILE A 149 25.69 9.95 15.02
C ILE A 149 24.43 9.33 15.62
N LYS A 150 23.67 10.11 16.39
CA LYS A 150 22.40 9.68 16.98
C LYS A 150 21.25 10.25 16.16
N ILE A 151 20.35 9.40 15.69
CA ILE A 151 19.11 9.81 15.04
C ILE A 151 17.99 9.80 16.09
N PRO A 152 17.28 10.92 16.31
CA PRO A 152 16.08 10.91 17.13
C PRO A 152 15.02 10.03 16.47
N LEU A 153 14.48 9.08 17.22
CA LEU A 153 13.40 8.22 16.77
C LEU A 153 12.07 8.86 17.13
N TYR A 154 11.21 9.07 16.13
CA TYR A 154 9.81 9.45 16.29
C TYR A 154 8.88 8.28 16.10
N PHE A 155 9.39 7.17 15.56
CA PHE A 155 8.69 5.91 15.37
C PHE A 155 9.48 4.83 16.11
N ARG A 156 8.79 3.84 16.69
CA ARG A 156 9.45 2.70 17.35
C ARG A 156 8.60 1.45 17.26
N TYR A 157 9.23 0.32 17.02
CA TYR A 157 8.61 -0.97 17.32
C TYR A 157 8.54 -1.17 18.84
N THR A 158 7.44 -1.76 19.30
CA THR A 158 7.29 -2.23 20.68
C THR A 158 7.03 -3.72 20.68
N GLU A 159 7.04 -4.35 21.85
CA GLU A 159 6.72 -5.78 21.98
C GLU A 159 5.27 -6.12 21.63
N TYR A 160 4.35 -5.14 21.66
CA TYR A 160 2.92 -5.35 21.42
C TYR A 160 2.40 -4.74 20.12
N THR A 161 3.18 -3.88 19.47
CA THR A 161 2.69 -3.12 18.31
C THR A 161 3.79 -2.67 17.35
N SER A 162 3.40 -2.47 16.09
CA SER A 162 4.23 -1.84 15.06
C SER A 162 4.45 -0.34 15.33
N GLU A 163 5.40 0.23 14.61
CA GLU A 163 5.80 1.64 14.72
C GLU A 163 4.70 2.62 14.31
N ASP A 164 3.87 2.22 13.36
CA ASP A 164 2.74 3.00 12.86
C ASP A 164 1.71 3.24 13.97
N TYR A 165 1.35 2.17 14.66
CA TYR A 165 0.32 2.16 15.68
C TYR A 165 0.80 2.83 16.97
N ASP A 166 2.05 2.59 17.38
CA ASP A 166 2.66 3.33 18.51
C ASP A 166 2.70 4.84 18.22
N PHE A 167 3.05 5.24 16.99
CA PHE A 167 3.04 6.64 16.59
C PHE A 167 1.65 7.26 16.73
N ILE A 168 0.61 6.64 16.15
CA ILE A 168 -0.76 7.17 16.21
C ILE A 168 -1.22 7.30 17.68
N LEU A 169 -1.02 6.25 18.48
CA LEU A 169 -1.42 6.26 19.89
C LEU A 169 -0.74 7.42 20.64
N ARG A 170 0.58 7.57 20.50
CA ARG A 170 1.33 8.60 21.22
C ARG A 170 0.98 10.01 20.76
N VAL A 171 0.86 10.24 19.46
CA VAL A 171 0.45 11.53 18.89
C VAL A 171 -0.92 11.94 19.45
N LYS A 172 -1.86 10.99 19.55
CA LYS A 172 -3.15 11.24 20.19
C LYS A 172 -3.04 11.53 21.68
N THR A 173 -2.18 10.82 22.42
CA THR A 173 -1.93 11.14 23.86
C THR A 173 -1.33 12.53 24.07
N GLN A 174 -0.67 13.09 23.06
CA GLN A 174 -0.18 14.48 23.05
C GLN A 174 -1.28 15.51 22.69
N GLY A 175 -2.55 15.07 22.59
CA GLY A 175 -3.69 15.91 22.28
C GLY A 175 -3.83 16.26 20.79
N MET A 176 -3.15 15.55 19.91
CA MET A 176 -3.22 15.79 18.47
C MET A 176 -4.37 15.02 17.81
N LYS A 177 -5.00 15.61 16.80
CA LYS A 177 -6.07 15.00 15.99
C LYS A 177 -5.49 14.23 14.80
N VAL A 178 -5.58 12.91 14.86
CA VAL A 178 -5.27 12.00 13.75
C VAL A 178 -6.57 11.61 13.04
N LEU A 179 -6.68 12.00 11.76
CA LEU A 179 -7.86 11.74 10.93
C LEU A 179 -7.51 10.84 9.75
N GLY A 180 -8.47 10.03 9.34
CA GLY A 180 -8.47 9.29 8.09
C GLY A 180 -9.34 10.00 7.07
N ASP A 181 -8.92 10.07 5.81
CA ASP A 181 -9.70 10.64 4.71
C ASP A 181 -9.82 9.65 3.54
N LYS A 182 -11.03 9.12 3.30
CA LYS A 182 -11.30 8.15 2.21
C LYS A 182 -11.37 8.78 0.82
N ARG A 183 -11.39 10.12 0.74
CA ARG A 183 -11.32 10.85 -0.54
C ARG A 183 -9.93 10.73 -1.15
N ILE A 184 -8.89 10.62 -0.32
CA ILE A 184 -7.52 10.35 -0.77
C ILE A 184 -7.40 8.86 -1.08
N LYS A 185 -7.32 8.53 -2.38
CA LYS A 185 -7.23 7.15 -2.85
C LYS A 185 -5.78 6.75 -3.07
N VAL A 186 -5.37 5.64 -2.45
CA VAL A 186 -4.05 5.03 -2.62
C VAL A 186 -4.19 3.54 -2.91
N ALA A 187 -3.30 3.01 -3.76
CA ALA A 187 -3.20 1.60 -4.05
C ALA A 187 -2.03 0.99 -3.26
N HIS A 188 -2.29 -0.11 -2.55
CA HIS A 188 -1.23 -0.85 -1.84
C HIS A 188 -0.76 -2.04 -2.67
N ILE A 189 0.48 -2.00 -3.10
CA ILE A 189 1.10 -2.95 -4.01
C ILE A 189 2.00 -3.91 -3.24
N LYS A 190 1.39 -4.80 -2.43
CA LYS A 190 2.12 -5.91 -1.82
C LYS A 190 2.35 -7.03 -2.83
N TYR A 191 3.54 -7.09 -3.41
CA TYR A 191 3.98 -8.28 -4.14
C TYR A 191 4.74 -9.23 -3.19
N VAL A 192 4.14 -10.39 -2.96
CA VAL A 192 4.84 -11.63 -2.57
C VAL A 192 5.39 -12.21 -3.91
N PRO A 193 6.61 -12.76 -3.96
CA PRO A 193 7.72 -12.36 -4.83
C PRO A 193 7.57 -12.61 -6.35
N PHE A 194 8.30 -11.76 -7.08
CA PHE A 194 8.69 -11.85 -8.49
C PHE A 194 9.24 -13.24 -8.88
N VAL A 195 8.64 -13.85 -9.91
CA VAL A 195 9.39 -14.39 -11.05
C VAL A 195 8.84 -13.61 -12.26
N PRO A 196 9.64 -12.76 -12.94
CA PRO A 196 9.12 -12.03 -14.09
C PRO A 196 8.67 -13.03 -15.15
N PRO A 197 7.39 -13.03 -15.58
CA PRO A 197 7.02 -13.76 -16.78
C PRO A 197 7.79 -13.17 -17.96
N GLU A 198 8.19 -14.01 -18.93
CA GLU A 198 8.63 -13.49 -20.21
C GLU A 198 7.50 -12.61 -20.78
N PHE A 199 7.81 -11.44 -21.36
CA PHE A 199 6.82 -10.45 -21.80
C PHE A 199 5.74 -11.02 -22.75
N ASN A 200 6.03 -12.14 -23.42
CA ASN A 200 5.09 -12.89 -24.26
C ASN A 200 4.01 -13.66 -23.46
N GLN A 201 4.24 -14.02 -22.20
CA GLN A 201 3.35 -14.89 -21.42
C GLN A 201 2.11 -14.17 -20.91
N ILE A 202 2.20 -12.88 -20.55
CA ILE A 202 1.05 -12.13 -20.02
C ILE A 202 -0.03 -12.01 -21.11
N ASP A 203 0.36 -11.62 -22.32
CA ASP A 203 -0.56 -11.54 -23.46
C ASP A 203 -1.15 -12.91 -23.81
N ILE A 204 -0.34 -13.97 -23.72
CA ILE A 204 -0.83 -15.36 -23.92
C ILE A 204 -1.86 -15.73 -22.84
N ILE A 205 -1.62 -15.41 -21.56
CA ILE A 205 -2.55 -15.71 -20.47
C ILE A 205 -3.84 -14.90 -20.62
N HIS A 206 -3.75 -13.60 -20.95
CA HIS A 206 -4.91 -12.76 -21.22
C HIS A 206 -5.76 -13.33 -22.36
N ASN A 207 -5.14 -13.63 -23.51
CA ASN A 207 -5.84 -14.21 -24.65
C ASN A 207 -6.42 -15.59 -24.32
N MET A 208 -5.67 -16.43 -23.60
CA MET A 208 -6.11 -17.77 -23.19
C MET A 208 -7.33 -17.69 -22.27
N PHE A 209 -7.36 -16.77 -21.30
CA PHE A 209 -8.49 -16.60 -20.41
C PHE A 209 -9.69 -15.97 -21.12
N GLU A 210 -9.47 -14.95 -21.94
CA GLU A 210 -10.53 -14.30 -22.73
C GLU A 210 -11.21 -15.29 -23.69
N GLN A 211 -10.43 -16.05 -24.47
CA GLN A 211 -10.95 -17.06 -25.40
C GLN A 211 -11.73 -18.18 -24.70
N ASN A 212 -11.44 -18.44 -23.43
CA ASN A 212 -12.10 -19.47 -22.64
C ASN A 212 -13.17 -18.92 -21.68
N GLY A 213 -13.52 -17.62 -21.80
CA GLY A 213 -14.55 -16.99 -20.99
C GLY A 213 -14.21 -16.88 -19.50
N ILE A 214 -12.93 -16.96 -19.14
CA ILE A 214 -12.46 -16.82 -17.76
C ILE A 214 -12.28 -15.34 -17.47
N GLN A 215 -13.17 -14.78 -16.67
CA GLN A 215 -13.02 -13.41 -16.19
C GLN A 215 -12.00 -13.36 -15.05
N ALA A 216 -10.76 -12.96 -15.36
CA ALA A 216 -9.71 -12.79 -14.37
C ALA A 216 -9.08 -11.41 -14.40
N ILE A 217 -8.59 -10.96 -13.24
CA ILE A 217 -7.68 -9.83 -13.13
C ILE A 217 -6.27 -10.40 -13.11
N ILE A 218 -5.50 -10.17 -14.17
CA ILE A 218 -4.14 -10.70 -14.33
C ILE A 218 -3.14 -9.60 -13.97
N ASN A 219 -2.12 -9.96 -13.19
CA ASN A 219 -1.04 -9.06 -12.78
C ASN A 219 0.27 -9.84 -12.71
N GLY A 220 1.05 -9.81 -13.79
CA GLY A 220 2.26 -10.60 -13.92
C GLY A 220 1.95 -12.10 -14.01
N ASN A 221 2.60 -12.91 -13.17
CA ASN A 221 2.37 -14.35 -13.06
C ASN A 221 1.28 -14.68 -12.01
N VAL A 222 0.37 -13.75 -11.73
CA VAL A 222 -0.73 -13.94 -10.78
C VAL A 222 -2.06 -13.61 -11.47
N ALA A 223 -3.09 -14.41 -11.21
CA ALA A 223 -4.46 -14.12 -11.65
C ALA A 223 -5.45 -14.27 -10.50
N TYR A 224 -6.38 -13.33 -10.43
CA TYR A 224 -7.50 -13.31 -9.49
C TYR A 224 -8.79 -13.58 -10.24
N ILE A 225 -9.50 -14.65 -9.88
CA ILE A 225 -10.75 -15.04 -10.53
C ILE A 225 -11.89 -14.89 -9.53
N PRO A 226 -12.80 -13.91 -9.70
CA PRO A 226 -13.94 -13.73 -8.82
C PRO A 226 -14.86 -14.96 -8.86
N VAL A 227 -15.20 -15.50 -7.68
CA VAL A 227 -16.14 -16.63 -7.53
C VAL A 227 -17.28 -16.33 -6.56
N GLY A 228 -17.44 -15.07 -6.15
CA GLY A 228 -18.52 -14.61 -5.28
C GLY A 228 -18.25 -13.24 -4.68
N ILE A 229 -19.16 -12.77 -3.82
CA ILE A 229 -18.96 -11.53 -3.05
C ILE A 229 -17.82 -11.76 -2.06
N ASN A 230 -16.79 -10.92 -2.12
CA ASN A 230 -15.56 -11.04 -1.31
C ASN A 230 -14.89 -12.42 -1.41
N SER A 231 -15.05 -13.12 -2.54
CA SER A 231 -14.48 -14.44 -2.76
C SER A 231 -13.81 -14.56 -4.12
N TYR A 232 -12.59 -15.06 -4.15
CA TYR A 232 -11.82 -15.25 -5.39
C TYR A 232 -10.89 -16.45 -5.31
N ILE A 233 -10.59 -17.03 -6.46
CA ILE A 233 -9.49 -17.98 -6.62
C ILE A 233 -8.25 -17.16 -6.99
N LEU A 234 -7.19 -17.33 -6.20
CA LEU A 234 -5.85 -16.81 -6.48
C LEU A 234 -5.05 -17.91 -7.18
N LEU A 235 -4.63 -17.64 -8.42
CA LEU A 235 -3.65 -18.43 -9.14
C LEU A 235 -2.32 -17.69 -9.06
N ASP A 236 -1.33 -18.28 -8.40
CA ASP A 236 -0.02 -17.67 -8.13
C ASP A 236 1.10 -18.50 -8.76
N GLY A 237 2.15 -17.84 -9.25
CA GLY A 237 3.25 -18.47 -9.97
C GLY A 237 2.85 -19.06 -11.32
N ILE A 238 1.96 -18.41 -12.06
CA ILE A 238 1.48 -18.85 -13.37
C ILE A 238 2.64 -18.91 -14.37
N GLN A 239 2.84 -20.07 -14.99
CA GLN A 239 3.73 -20.26 -16.13
C GLN A 239 2.98 -20.94 -17.27
N VAL A 240 3.02 -20.36 -18.47
CA VAL A 240 2.44 -20.99 -19.66
C VAL A 240 3.29 -22.21 -20.03
N LYS A 241 2.68 -23.39 -20.08
CA LYS A 241 3.35 -24.61 -20.56
C LYS A 241 3.04 -24.87 -22.03
N ASP A 242 1.77 -24.73 -22.40
CA ASP A 242 1.29 -24.82 -23.78
C ASP A 242 0.00 -23.98 -23.95
N GLN A 243 -0.66 -24.07 -25.11
CA GLN A 243 -1.86 -23.29 -25.44
C GLN A 243 -3.07 -23.56 -24.53
N ASN A 244 -3.09 -24.65 -23.77
CA ASN A 244 -4.21 -25.06 -22.93
C ASN A 244 -3.79 -25.46 -21.51
N LYS A 245 -2.53 -25.29 -21.13
CA LYS A 245 -2.01 -25.66 -19.81
C LYS A 245 -1.16 -24.57 -19.18
N LEU A 246 -1.38 -24.42 -17.88
CA LEU A 246 -0.63 -23.54 -16.99
C LEU A 246 -0.02 -24.37 -15.87
N PHE A 247 1.23 -24.08 -15.52
CA PHE A 247 1.77 -24.46 -14.22
C PHE A 247 1.47 -23.37 -13.21
N LEU A 248 1.03 -23.76 -12.02
CA LEU A 248 0.68 -22.87 -10.92
C LEU A 248 1.49 -23.28 -9.69
N SER A 249 2.32 -22.38 -9.17
CA SER A 249 3.04 -22.61 -7.91
C SER A 249 2.09 -22.71 -6.73
N ARG A 250 0.96 -22.00 -6.76
CA ARG A 250 -0.01 -22.00 -5.68
C ARG A 250 -1.39 -21.63 -6.17
N VAL A 251 -2.39 -22.35 -5.68
CA VAL A 251 -3.81 -22.12 -5.94
C VAL A 251 -4.51 -21.96 -4.61
N GLN A 252 -5.15 -20.83 -4.37
CA GLN A 252 -5.86 -20.56 -3.12
C GLN A 252 -7.28 -20.10 -3.39
N LEU A 253 -8.22 -20.54 -2.56
CA LEU A 253 -9.53 -19.94 -2.43
C LEU A 253 -9.48 -18.95 -1.27
N ILE A 254 -9.83 -17.70 -1.55
CA ILE A 254 -9.92 -16.64 -0.55
C ILE A 254 -11.38 -16.25 -0.41
N ARG A 255 -11.89 -16.25 0.83
CA ARG A 255 -13.28 -15.88 1.18
C ARG A 255 -13.26 -14.95 2.39
N GLY A 256 -13.34 -13.65 2.15
CA GLY A 256 -13.13 -12.66 3.21
C GLY A 256 -11.76 -12.84 3.87
N ASN A 257 -11.74 -13.24 5.14
CA ASN A 257 -10.51 -13.48 5.91
C ASN A 257 -10.01 -14.93 5.84
N ASP A 258 -10.79 -15.85 5.28
CA ASP A 258 -10.44 -17.27 5.20
C ASP A 258 -9.63 -17.55 3.93
N ILE A 259 -8.44 -18.14 4.11
CA ILE A 259 -7.54 -18.52 3.02
C ILE A 259 -7.36 -20.03 3.03
N THR A 260 -7.82 -20.70 1.96
CA THR A 260 -7.67 -22.14 1.79
C THR A 260 -6.75 -22.43 0.62
N THR A 261 -5.63 -23.10 0.87
CA THR A 261 -4.77 -23.60 -0.21
C THR A 261 -5.42 -24.83 -0.86
N ILE A 262 -5.73 -24.72 -2.15
CA ILE A 262 -6.31 -25.80 -2.96
C ILE A 262 -5.21 -26.73 -3.46
N ALA A 263 -4.10 -26.16 -3.94
CA ALA A 263 -2.96 -26.89 -4.46
C ALA A 263 -1.69 -26.03 -4.43
N ASN A 264 -0.54 -26.69 -4.48
CA ASN A 264 0.76 -26.07 -4.74
C ASN A 264 1.48 -26.84 -5.86
N ASP A 265 2.32 -26.14 -6.62
CA ASP A 265 3.24 -26.64 -7.64
C ASP A 265 2.61 -27.68 -8.58
N ARG A 266 1.49 -27.30 -9.22
CA ARG A 266 0.68 -28.21 -10.04
C ARG A 266 0.38 -27.62 -11.41
N GLU A 267 0.36 -28.48 -12.43
CA GLU A 267 -0.18 -28.16 -13.75
C GLU A 267 -1.70 -28.28 -13.79
N TYR A 268 -2.33 -27.30 -14.42
CA TYR A 268 -3.75 -27.22 -14.67
C TYR A 268 -3.99 -27.00 -16.15
N SER A 269 -4.85 -27.83 -16.75
CA SER A 269 -5.50 -27.48 -18.01
C SER A 269 -6.50 -26.33 -17.80
N ILE A 270 -6.78 -25.57 -18.85
CA ILE A 270 -7.81 -24.53 -18.80
C ILE A 270 -9.18 -25.10 -18.41
N GLU A 271 -9.50 -26.31 -18.83
CA GLU A 271 -10.74 -26.97 -18.44
C GLU A 271 -10.77 -27.33 -16.94
N GLU A 272 -9.65 -27.75 -16.35
CA GLU A 272 -9.55 -27.93 -14.90
C GLU A 272 -9.73 -26.60 -14.14
N ILE A 273 -9.22 -25.49 -14.69
CA ILE A 273 -9.43 -24.16 -14.11
C ILE A 273 -10.91 -23.77 -14.19
N LYS A 274 -11.57 -23.97 -15.34
CA LYS A 274 -13.02 -23.72 -15.49
C LYS A 274 -13.86 -24.55 -14.52
N ASN A 275 -13.59 -25.86 -14.42
CA ASN A 275 -14.27 -26.73 -13.47
C ASN A 275 -14.08 -26.28 -12.03
N MET A 276 -12.88 -25.82 -11.68
CA MET A 276 -12.60 -25.25 -10.38
C MET A 276 -13.40 -23.96 -10.14
N ILE A 277 -13.51 -23.07 -11.13
CA ILE A 277 -14.33 -21.86 -11.06
C ILE A 277 -15.81 -22.23 -10.85
N SER A 278 -16.38 -23.10 -11.70
CA SER A 278 -17.77 -23.53 -11.65
C SER A 278 -18.13 -24.13 -10.28
N LYS A 279 -17.26 -25.00 -9.76
CA LYS A 279 -17.38 -25.58 -8.41
C LYS A 279 -17.54 -24.51 -7.33
N TYR A 280 -16.79 -23.41 -7.41
CA TYR A 280 -16.81 -22.37 -6.38
C TYR A 280 -17.83 -21.25 -6.63
N LEU A 281 -18.32 -21.12 -7.86
CA LEU A 281 -19.51 -20.30 -8.19
C LEU A 281 -20.82 -20.96 -7.74
N GLY A 282 -20.81 -22.26 -7.41
CA GLY A 282 -22.03 -23.02 -7.11
C GLY A 282 -22.85 -23.34 -8.37
N ILE A 283 -22.21 -23.32 -9.53
CA ILE A 283 -22.79 -23.73 -10.81
C ILE A 283 -22.37 -25.20 -11.00
N GLU A 284 -23.08 -26.13 -10.37
CA GLU A 284 -22.94 -27.54 -10.76
C GLU A 284 -23.72 -27.75 -12.07
N GLU A 285 -23.04 -28.27 -13.10
CA GLU A 285 -23.70 -28.78 -14.30
C GLU A 285 -24.69 -29.89 -13.89
N LYS A 286 -25.97 -29.66 -14.17
CA LYS A 286 -26.96 -30.72 -14.31
C LYS A 286 -26.92 -31.28 -15.72
#